data_AF-A0A2V5W5Y7-F1
#
_entry.id   AF-A0A2V5W5Y7-F1
#
_cell.length_a   1.000
_cell.length_b   1.000
_cell.length_c   1.000
_cell.angle_alpha   90.00
_cell.angle_beta   90.00
_cell.angle_gamma   90.00
#
_symmetry.space_group_name_H-M   'P 1'
#
loop_
_entity.id
_entity.type
_entity.pdbx_description
1 polymer ?
#
loop_
_entity_poly.entity_id
_entity_poly.type
_entity_poly.pdbx_seq_one_letter_code
_entity_poly.pdbx_strand_id
1 'polypeptide(L)'
;MLAEKREPRRIELGQYQQNLGLLDGSSLVKPPAEDPAAVASNLVKHLEQHPQDSEAREKLAAIYVEHYQRLDLAADQFEQLLAQPNLPARQAVHLLNTFADLHIKHAGDVTAASQVLQRIVDLFPRSAAAENAKKRMAYLQLELRSKKESKVLKLGSYEQNIGLKTRSGLTD
;
A
#
# COMPACT_ATOMS: atom_id res chain seq x y z
N MET A 1 50.91 36.41 -53.60
CA MET A 1 50.45 36.24 -52.20
C MET A 1 49.37 35.17 -52.21
N LEU A 2 49.48 34.14 -51.36
CA LEU A 2 48.43 33.21 -50.88
C LEU A 2 49.05 31.84 -50.58
N ALA A 3 49.05 31.47 -49.29
CA ALA A 3 48.66 30.16 -48.75
C ALA A 3 49.40 29.94 -47.42
N GLU A 4 48.88 30.52 -46.33
CA GLU A 4 49.21 30.07 -44.98
C GLU A 4 48.74 28.62 -44.84
N LYS A 5 49.70 27.68 -44.81
CA LYS A 5 49.45 26.30 -44.41
C LYS A 5 49.14 26.30 -42.91
N ARG A 6 47.86 26.27 -42.54
CA ARG A 6 47.45 26.05 -41.15
C ARG A 6 47.60 24.56 -40.83
N GLU A 7 48.53 24.23 -39.93
CA GLU A 7 48.68 22.87 -39.43
C GLU A 7 47.42 22.42 -38.67
N PRO A 8 46.98 21.16 -38.84
CA PRO A 8 45.80 20.66 -38.16
C PRO A 8 46.06 20.57 -36.65
N ARG A 9 45.31 21.33 -35.87
CA ARG A 9 45.34 21.25 -34.40
C ARG A 9 44.79 19.88 -33.98
N ARG A 10 45.66 19.05 -33.40
CA ARG A 10 45.30 17.76 -32.83
C ARG A 10 44.47 18.01 -31.57
N ILE A 11 43.21 17.55 -31.57
CA ILE A 11 42.35 17.59 -30.39
C ILE A 11 42.75 16.40 -29.52
N GLU A 12 43.31 16.67 -28.34
CA GLU A 12 43.49 15.66 -27.30
C GLU A 12 42.09 15.26 -26.82
N LEU A 13 41.57 14.13 -27.31
CA LEU A 13 40.34 13.54 -26.81
C LEU A 13 40.61 13.06 -25.38
N GLY A 14 40.12 13.83 -24.40
CA GLY A 14 40.07 13.40 -23.01
C GLY A 14 39.39 12.03 -22.91
N GLN A 15 39.92 11.18 -22.03
CA GLN A 15 39.59 9.76 -21.94
C GLN A 15 38.08 9.50 -22.07
N TYR A 16 37.73 8.83 -23.15
CA TYR A 16 36.41 8.29 -23.40
C TYR A 16 36.07 7.27 -22.31
N GLN A 17 35.01 7.52 -21.54
CA GLN A 17 34.56 6.61 -20.50
C GLN A 17 33.97 5.37 -21.19
N GLN A 18 34.81 4.34 -21.36
CA GLN A 18 34.42 3.03 -21.90
C GLN A 18 33.59 2.26 -20.87
N ASN A 19 32.34 2.64 -20.67
CA ASN A 19 31.35 1.82 -19.97
C ASN A 19 29.96 2.13 -20.53
N LEU A 20 29.76 1.85 -21.83
CA LEU A 20 28.45 1.87 -22.49
C LEU A 20 27.67 0.57 -22.18
N GLY A 21 27.57 0.23 -20.90
CA GLY A 21 26.64 -0.80 -20.40
C GLY A 21 25.40 -0.15 -19.81
N LEU A 22 24.31 -0.91 -19.63
CA LEU A 22 23.25 -0.50 -18.72
C LEU A 22 23.89 -0.35 -17.33
N LEU A 23 24.07 0.90 -16.88
CA LEU A 23 24.46 1.18 -15.51
C LEU A 23 23.36 0.59 -14.62
N ASP A 24 23.71 -0.43 -13.86
CA ASP A 24 22.85 -1.16 -12.90
C ASP A 24 22.59 -0.33 -11.63
N GLY A 25 22.38 0.96 -11.86
CA GLY A 25 22.35 2.01 -10.88
C GLY A 25 21.56 3.13 -11.52
N SER A 26 20.26 2.87 -11.73
CA SER A 26 19.30 3.94 -11.67
C SER A 26 19.38 4.51 -10.26
N SER A 27 20.33 5.41 -10.02
CA SER A 27 20.14 6.54 -9.14
C SER A 27 18.99 7.32 -9.75
N LEU A 28 17.77 6.78 -9.60
CA LEU A 28 16.54 7.49 -9.74
C LEU A 28 16.74 8.72 -8.88
N VAL A 29 16.95 9.85 -9.54
CA VAL A 29 16.68 11.15 -8.94
C VAL A 29 15.23 11.02 -8.50
N LYS A 30 15.04 10.65 -7.23
CA LYS A 30 13.73 10.67 -6.60
C LYS A 30 13.29 12.11 -6.80
N PRO A 31 12.19 12.39 -7.54
CA PRO A 31 11.68 13.75 -7.58
C PRO A 31 11.57 14.22 -6.13
N PRO A 32 11.93 15.48 -5.84
CA PRO A 32 11.84 16.02 -4.48
C PRO A 32 10.46 15.66 -3.97
N ALA A 33 10.40 15.02 -2.80
CA ALA A 33 9.14 14.57 -2.22
C ALA A 33 8.22 15.79 -2.16
N GLU A 34 7.26 15.87 -3.08
CA GLU A 34 6.29 16.94 -3.08
C GLU A 34 5.60 16.89 -1.73
N ASP A 35 5.50 18.05 -1.07
CA ASP A 35 4.86 18.13 0.23
C ASP A 35 3.44 17.56 0.11
N PRO A 36 3.10 16.48 0.84
CA PRO A 36 1.78 15.87 0.76
C PRO A 36 0.66 16.88 1.05
N ALA A 37 0.93 17.94 1.82
CA ALA A 37 0.00 19.03 2.04
C ALA A 37 -0.26 19.84 0.77
N ALA A 38 0.79 20.14 -0.01
CA ALA A 38 0.67 20.84 -1.28
C ALA A 38 -0.07 19.99 -2.31
N VAL A 39 0.22 18.69 -2.39
CA VAL A 39 -0.49 17.76 -3.29
C VAL A 39 -1.97 17.66 -2.90
N ALA A 40 -2.28 17.45 -1.61
CA ALA A 40 -3.66 17.41 -1.13
C ALA A 40 -4.41 18.72 -1.44
N SER A 41 -3.80 19.88 -1.20
CA SER A 41 -4.39 21.18 -1.52
C SER A 41 -4.69 21.32 -3.02
N ASN A 42 -3.77 20.88 -3.88
CA ASN A 42 -3.98 20.95 -5.33
C ASN A 42 -5.10 20.01 -5.78
N LEU A 43 -5.18 18.81 -5.20
CA LEU A 43 -6.28 17.87 -5.46
C LEU A 43 -7.63 18.44 -4.99
N VAL A 44 -7.69 19.09 -3.82
CA VAL A 44 -8.91 19.74 -3.34
C VAL A 44 -9.37 20.83 -4.32
N LYS A 45 -8.46 21.71 -4.75
CA LYS A 45 -8.76 22.74 -5.77
C LYS A 45 -9.21 22.14 -7.10
N HIS A 46 -8.60 21.03 -7.52
CA HIS A 46 -9.01 20.31 -8.71
C HIS A 46 -10.42 19.75 -8.57
N LEU A 47 -10.77 19.18 -7.41
CA LEU A 47 -12.10 18.65 -7.12
C LEU A 47 -13.18 19.73 -6.99
N GLU A 48 -12.82 20.96 -6.62
CA GLU A 48 -13.75 22.10 -6.68
C GLU A 48 -14.18 22.38 -8.13
N GLN A 49 -13.29 22.19 -9.11
CA GLN A 49 -13.56 22.40 -10.53
C GLN A 49 -14.14 21.14 -11.20
N HIS A 50 -13.71 19.97 -10.74
CA HIS A 50 -14.04 18.65 -11.27
C HIS A 50 -14.55 17.72 -10.16
N PRO A 51 -15.76 17.96 -9.61
CA PRO A 51 -16.26 17.25 -8.43
C PRO A 51 -16.49 15.75 -8.65
N GLN A 52 -16.54 15.30 -9.90
CA GLN A 52 -16.75 13.89 -10.26
C GLN A 52 -15.45 13.17 -10.63
N ASP A 53 -14.29 13.81 -10.52
CA ASP A 53 -13.01 13.16 -10.79
C ASP A 53 -12.74 12.07 -9.74
N SER A 54 -12.89 10.81 -10.18
CA SER A 54 -12.74 9.66 -9.29
C SER A 54 -11.28 9.44 -8.90
N GLU A 55 -10.37 9.63 -9.84
CA GLU A 55 -8.94 9.40 -9.62
C GLU A 55 -8.38 10.42 -8.64
N ALA A 56 -8.77 11.69 -8.76
CA ALA A 56 -8.35 12.72 -7.83
C ALA A 56 -8.86 12.48 -6.40
N ARG A 57 -10.09 12.00 -6.23
CA ARG A 57 -10.65 11.63 -4.90
C ARG A 57 -9.96 10.42 -4.30
N GLU A 58 -9.68 9.38 -5.09
CA GLU A 58 -8.95 8.21 -4.62
C GLU A 58 -7.53 8.58 -4.17
N LYS A 59 -6.82 9.44 -4.94
CA LYS A 59 -5.50 9.97 -4.57
C LYS A 59 -5.56 10.80 -3.28
N LEU A 60 -6.58 11.65 -3.14
CA LEU A 60 -6.77 12.46 -1.94
C LEU A 60 -7.02 11.57 -0.70
N ALA A 61 -7.83 10.52 -0.85
CA ALA A 61 -8.08 9.54 0.20
C ALA A 61 -6.79 8.82 0.62
N ALA A 62 -5.97 8.38 -0.34
CA ALA A 62 -4.68 7.75 -0.05
C ALA A 62 -3.78 8.69 0.75
N ILE A 63 -3.68 9.97 0.35
CA ILE A 63 -2.87 10.96 1.07
C ILE A 63 -3.36 11.15 2.51
N TYR A 64 -4.68 11.24 2.74
CA TYR A 64 -5.23 11.35 4.10
C TYR A 64 -4.86 10.18 4.99
N VAL A 65 -4.84 8.97 4.46
CA VAL A 65 -4.53 7.78 5.24
C VAL A 65 -3.02 7.62 5.44
N GLU A 66 -2.22 7.79 4.38
CA GLU A 66 -0.78 7.56 4.39
C GLU A 66 0.00 8.63 5.15
N HIS A 67 -0.37 9.91 4.99
CA HIS A 67 0.38 11.02 5.56
C HIS A 67 -0.26 11.61 6.82
N TYR A 68 -1.58 11.54 6.95
CA TYR A 68 -2.30 12.16 8.06
C TYR A 68 -2.94 11.17 9.03
N GLN A 69 -2.93 9.87 8.71
CA GLN A 69 -3.59 8.82 9.50
C GLN A 69 -5.09 9.10 9.73
N ARG A 70 -5.71 9.87 8.82
CA ARG A 70 -7.11 10.29 8.87
C ARG A 70 -7.96 9.36 8.00
N LEU A 71 -8.26 8.17 8.55
CA LEU A 71 -9.12 7.20 7.89
C LEU A 71 -10.56 7.71 7.72
N ASP A 72 -11.01 8.54 8.65
CA ASP A 72 -12.31 9.23 8.59
C ASP A 72 -12.42 10.12 7.34
N LEU A 73 -11.42 10.98 7.08
CA LEU A 73 -11.43 11.85 5.90
C LEU A 73 -11.36 11.07 4.59
N ALA A 74 -10.64 9.96 4.59
CA ALA A 74 -10.59 9.07 3.44
C ALA A 74 -11.92 8.34 3.21
N ALA A 75 -12.57 7.88 4.27
CA ALA A 75 -13.90 7.27 4.21
C ALA A 75 -14.90 8.23 3.56
N ASP A 76 -14.88 9.52 3.95
CA ASP A 76 -15.73 10.54 3.34
C ASP A 76 -15.52 10.67 1.83
N GLN A 77 -14.28 10.53 1.34
CA GLN A 77 -14.01 10.54 -0.10
C GLN A 77 -14.60 9.32 -0.80
N PHE A 78 -14.48 8.13 -0.21
CA PHE A 78 -15.06 6.91 -0.78
C PHE A 78 -16.59 6.94 -0.79
N GLU A 79 -17.23 7.45 0.26
CA GLU A 79 -18.70 7.59 0.27
C GLU A 79 -19.17 8.60 -0.78
N GLN A 80 -18.44 9.70 -0.98
CA GLN A 80 -18.74 10.65 -2.06
C GLN A 80 -18.60 10.02 -3.45
N LEU A 81 -17.60 9.14 -3.66
CA LEU A 81 -17.45 8.39 -4.91
C LEU A 81 -18.60 7.41 -5.13
N LEU A 82 -19.00 6.67 -4.08
CA LEU A 82 -20.09 5.70 -4.15
C LEU A 82 -21.46 6.37 -4.33
N ALA A 83 -21.60 7.63 -3.90
CA ALA A 83 -22.81 8.43 -4.10
C ALA A 83 -22.94 9.03 -5.51
N GLN A 84 -21.94 8.87 -6.39
CA GLN A 84 -22.02 9.44 -7.74
C GLN A 84 -23.13 8.77 -8.58
N PRO A 85 -23.92 9.57 -9.32
CA PRO A 85 -24.93 9.02 -10.21
C PRO A 85 -24.26 8.23 -11.36
N ASN A 86 -24.87 7.11 -11.74
CA ASN A 86 -24.41 6.25 -12.85
C ASN A 86 -23.00 5.66 -12.68
N LEU A 87 -22.51 5.50 -11.44
CA LEU A 87 -21.24 4.83 -11.18
C LEU A 87 -21.24 3.41 -11.77
N PRO A 88 -20.30 3.07 -12.67
CA PRO A 88 -20.24 1.74 -13.25
C PRO A 88 -20.03 0.67 -12.19
N ALA A 89 -20.74 -0.46 -12.28
CA ALA A 89 -20.67 -1.53 -11.29
C ALA A 89 -19.24 -2.01 -11.03
N ARG A 90 -18.41 -2.11 -12.07
CA ARG A 90 -16.99 -2.49 -11.95
C ARG A 90 -16.20 -1.49 -11.08
N GLN A 91 -16.48 -0.20 -11.23
CA GLN A 91 -15.81 0.85 -10.47
C GLN A 91 -16.31 0.89 -9.03
N ALA A 92 -17.62 0.75 -8.80
CA ALA A 92 -18.17 0.61 -7.45
C ALA A 92 -17.54 -0.57 -6.69
N VAL A 93 -17.40 -1.73 -7.33
CA VAL A 93 -16.72 -2.90 -6.77
C VAL A 93 -15.24 -2.61 -6.49
N HIS A 94 -14.54 -1.92 -7.39
CA HIS A 94 -13.14 -1.54 -7.18
C HIS A 94 -12.99 -0.65 -5.93
N LEU A 95 -13.78 0.42 -5.85
CA LEU A 95 -13.78 1.37 -4.73
C LEU A 95 -14.08 0.69 -3.40
N LEU A 96 -15.10 -0.18 -3.35
CA LEU A 96 -15.44 -0.92 -2.13
C LEU A 96 -14.31 -1.89 -1.71
N ASN A 97 -13.62 -2.52 -2.65
CA ASN A 97 -12.47 -3.35 -2.31
C ASN A 97 -11.31 -2.52 -1.76
N THR A 98 -10.97 -1.41 -2.42
CA THR A 98 -9.93 -0.48 -1.97
C THR A 98 -10.26 0.08 -0.60
N PHE A 99 -11.51 0.43 -0.34
CA PHE A 99 -11.96 0.94 0.95
C PHE A 99 -11.85 -0.12 2.07
N ALA A 100 -12.25 -1.37 1.80
CA ALA A 100 -12.05 -2.47 2.74
C ALA A 100 -10.56 -2.71 3.04
N ASP A 101 -9.70 -2.61 2.03
CA ASP A 101 -8.25 -2.74 2.18
C ASP A 101 -7.65 -1.64 3.07
N LEU A 102 -8.17 -0.41 2.98
CA LEU A 102 -7.74 0.69 3.84
C LEU A 102 -8.09 0.45 5.32
N HIS A 103 -9.28 -0.06 5.61
CA HIS A 103 -9.68 -0.42 6.98
C HIS A 103 -8.75 -1.48 7.59
N ILE A 104 -8.35 -2.48 6.81
CA ILE A 104 -7.43 -3.53 7.26
C ILE A 104 -6.03 -2.96 7.49
N LYS A 105 -5.50 -2.21 6.51
CA LYS A 105 -4.11 -1.74 6.54
C LYS A 105 -3.85 -0.70 7.64
N HIS A 106 -4.80 0.21 7.89
CA HIS A 106 -4.55 1.38 8.73
C HIS A 106 -5.24 1.34 10.08
N ALA A 107 -6.44 0.77 10.18
CA ALA A 107 -7.13 0.61 11.46
C ALA A 107 -6.97 -0.79 12.06
N GLY A 108 -6.53 -1.79 11.26
CA GLY A 108 -6.62 -3.19 11.64
C GLY A 108 -8.07 -3.63 11.92
N ASP A 109 -9.04 -2.84 11.44
CA ASP A 109 -10.45 -3.02 11.75
C ASP A 109 -11.09 -3.97 10.74
N VAL A 110 -10.98 -5.25 11.08
CA VAL A 110 -11.53 -6.35 10.29
C VAL A 110 -13.06 -6.31 10.26
N THR A 111 -13.70 -5.74 11.29
CA THR A 111 -15.16 -5.63 11.34
C THR A 111 -15.64 -4.58 10.35
N ALA A 112 -15.04 -3.39 10.35
CA ALA A 112 -15.34 -2.35 9.36
C ALA A 112 -15.05 -2.84 7.93
N ALA A 113 -13.92 -3.51 7.71
CA ALA A 113 -13.60 -4.08 6.40
C ALA A 113 -14.65 -5.11 5.94
N SER A 114 -15.13 -5.96 6.86
CA SER A 114 -16.20 -6.93 6.56
C SER A 114 -17.53 -6.25 6.21
N GLN A 115 -17.88 -5.14 6.87
CA GLN A 115 -19.07 -4.35 6.54
C GLN A 115 -18.98 -3.74 5.15
N VAL A 116 -17.82 -3.21 4.77
CA VAL A 116 -17.61 -2.67 3.42
C VAL A 116 -17.72 -3.77 2.36
N LEU A 117 -17.14 -4.94 2.60
CA LEU A 117 -17.28 -6.10 1.70
C LEU A 117 -18.72 -6.61 1.61
N GLN A 118 -19.49 -6.55 2.70
CA GLN A 118 -20.91 -6.93 2.68
C GLN A 118 -21.72 -6.03 1.74
N ARG A 119 -21.40 -4.73 1.64
CA ARG A 119 -22.05 -3.84 0.66
C ARG A 119 -21.89 -4.32 -0.78
N ILE A 120 -20.76 -4.94 -1.14
CA ILE A 120 -20.56 -5.54 -2.47
C ILE A 120 -21.57 -6.67 -2.71
N VAL A 121 -21.80 -7.50 -1.69
CA VAL A 121 -22.77 -8.61 -1.75
C VAL A 121 -24.19 -8.08 -1.90
N ASP A 122 -24.54 -7.04 -1.16
CA ASP A 122 -25.88 -6.46 -1.16
C ASP A 122 -26.19 -5.72 -2.47
N LEU A 123 -25.21 -4.98 -3.01
CA LEU A 123 -25.36 -4.24 -4.27
C LEU A 123 -25.29 -5.15 -5.51
N PHE A 124 -24.53 -6.24 -5.46
CA PHE A 124 -24.27 -7.11 -6.62
C PHE A 124 -24.46 -8.61 -6.33
N PRO A 125 -25.64 -9.05 -5.83
CA PRO A 125 -25.84 -10.36 -5.19
C PRO A 125 -25.62 -11.60 -6.08
N ARG A 126 -25.57 -11.43 -7.41
CA ARG A 126 -25.36 -12.51 -8.39
C ARG A 126 -24.11 -12.33 -9.24
N SER A 127 -23.13 -11.60 -8.72
CA SER A 127 -21.87 -11.31 -9.42
C SER A 127 -20.71 -12.14 -8.88
N ALA A 128 -19.67 -12.32 -9.70
CA ALA A 128 -18.40 -12.88 -9.24
C ALA A 128 -17.77 -12.01 -8.12
N ALA A 129 -18.05 -10.70 -8.12
CA ALA A 129 -17.60 -9.79 -7.07
C ALA A 129 -18.21 -10.14 -5.70
N ALA A 130 -19.50 -10.48 -5.64
CA ALA A 130 -20.14 -10.91 -4.40
C ALA A 130 -19.57 -12.23 -3.87
N GLU A 131 -19.33 -13.21 -4.74
CA GLU A 131 -18.71 -14.47 -4.32
C GLU A 131 -17.28 -14.27 -3.80
N ASN A 132 -16.51 -13.40 -4.46
CA ASN A 132 -15.17 -13.03 -3.99
C ASN A 132 -15.21 -12.26 -2.66
N ALA A 133 -16.17 -11.35 -2.47
CA ALA A 133 -16.36 -10.61 -1.22
C ALA A 133 -16.70 -11.56 -0.05
N LYS A 134 -17.65 -12.50 -0.24
CA LYS A 134 -17.98 -13.53 0.75
C LYS A 134 -16.76 -14.37 1.14
N LYS A 135 -15.96 -14.81 0.15
CA LYS A 135 -14.72 -15.55 0.40
C LYS A 135 -13.73 -14.74 1.24
N ARG A 136 -13.48 -13.47 0.88
CA ARG A 136 -12.60 -12.56 1.67
C ARG A 136 -13.10 -12.43 3.11
N MET A 137 -14.40 -12.19 3.31
CA MET A 137 -14.99 -12.07 4.65
C MET A 137 -14.78 -13.35 5.48
N ALA A 138 -14.94 -14.54 4.88
CA ALA A 138 -14.70 -15.80 5.58
C ALA A 138 -13.25 -15.95 6.06
N TYR A 139 -12.27 -15.59 5.22
CA TYR A 139 -10.85 -15.61 5.62
C TYR A 139 -10.56 -14.59 6.73
N LEU A 140 -11.09 -13.37 6.62
CA LEU A 140 -10.95 -12.33 7.64
C LEU A 140 -11.50 -12.77 9.01
N GLN A 141 -12.65 -13.43 9.03
CA GLN A 141 -13.23 -13.99 10.25
C GLN A 141 -12.37 -15.11 10.85
N LEU A 142 -11.75 -15.93 10.02
CA LEU A 142 -10.85 -17.00 10.48
C LEU A 142 -9.59 -16.41 11.12
N GLU A 143 -8.96 -15.41 10.50
CA GLU A 143 -7.80 -14.71 11.06
C GLU A 143 -8.10 -14.07 12.42
N LEU A 144 -9.28 -13.47 12.57
CA LEU A 144 -9.75 -12.93 13.86
C LEU A 144 -9.86 -14.02 14.94
N ARG A 145 -10.39 -15.20 14.60
CA ARG A 145 -10.52 -16.32 15.54
C ARG A 145 -9.14 -16.84 15.94
N SER A 146 -8.25 -17.06 14.97
CA SER A 146 -6.89 -17.54 15.22
C SER A 146 -6.07 -16.57 16.09
N LYS A 147 -6.22 -15.26 15.91
CA LYS A 147 -5.59 -14.23 16.77
C LYS A 147 -6.16 -14.21 18.20
N LYS A 148 -7.44 -14.56 18.39
CA LYS A 148 -8.03 -14.66 19.74
C LYS A 148 -7.51 -15.88 20.49
N GLU A 149 -7.41 -17.04 19.83
CA GLU A 149 -6.94 -18.29 20.46
C GLU A 149 -5.46 -18.21 20.85
N SER A 150 -4.60 -17.63 20.01
CA SER A 150 -3.16 -17.48 20.31
C SER A 150 -2.88 -16.52 21.48
N LYS A 151 -3.75 -15.52 21.74
CA LYS A 151 -3.61 -14.58 22.85
C LYS A 151 -3.97 -15.19 24.22
N VAL A 152 -4.76 -16.27 24.26
CA VAL A 152 -5.23 -16.91 25.51
C VAL A 152 -4.18 -17.88 26.09
N LEU A 153 -3.19 -18.31 25.31
CA LEU A 153 -2.11 -19.17 25.79
C LEU A 153 -1.00 -18.32 26.44
N LYS A 154 -1.24 -17.78 27.64
CA LYS A 154 -0.15 -17.48 28.58
C LYS A 154 0.42 -18.83 29.01
N LEU A 155 1.42 -19.35 28.29
CA LEU A 155 2.23 -20.45 28.79
C LEU A 155 2.86 -19.98 30.10
N GLY A 156 2.34 -20.49 31.21
CA GLY A 156 2.98 -20.36 32.52
C GLY A 156 4.42 -20.87 32.41
N SER A 157 5.35 -20.12 32.99
CA SER A 157 6.76 -20.46 33.03
C SER A 157 6.92 -21.88 33.56
N TYR A 158 7.28 -22.82 32.68
CA TYR A 158 7.56 -24.19 33.08
C TYR A 158 8.97 -24.18 33.66
N GLU A 159 9.08 -24.32 34.97
CA GLU A 159 10.35 -24.40 35.68
C GLU A 159 11.25 -25.47 35.05
N GLN A 160 12.40 -25.02 34.56
CA GLN A 160 13.49 -25.87 34.12
C GLN A 160 14.11 -26.57 35.33
N ASN A 161 13.56 -27.73 35.70
CA ASN A 161 14.25 -28.71 36.54
C ASN A 161 14.56 -29.97 35.73
N ILE A 162 15.20 -29.82 34.56
CA ILE A 162 15.88 -30.92 33.86
C ILE A 162 17.27 -31.08 34.48
N GLY A 163 17.31 -31.50 35.74
CA GLY A 163 18.53 -31.88 36.45
C GLY A 163 18.89 -33.32 36.13
N LEU A 164 19.74 -33.53 35.11
CA LEU A 164 20.47 -34.78 34.94
C LEU A 164 21.49 -34.91 36.09
N LYS A 165 21.13 -35.66 37.14
CA LYS A 165 22.10 -36.11 38.15
C LYS A 165 23.13 -37.00 37.47
N THR A 166 24.30 -36.46 37.18
CA THR A 166 25.51 -37.23 36.91
C THR A 166 25.85 -38.02 38.17
N ARG A 167 25.64 -39.34 38.15
CA ARG A 167 26.22 -40.23 39.15
C ARG A 167 27.72 -40.31 38.88
N SER A 168 28.50 -39.68 39.76
CA SER A 168 29.95 -39.78 39.85
C SER A 168 30.37 -41.25 39.89
N GLY A 169 31.39 -41.59 39.11
CA GLY A 169 31.93 -42.93 38.97
C GLY A 169 32.55 -43.46 40.27
N LEU A 170 32.40 -44.77 40.45
CA LEU A 170 33.26 -45.56 41.33
C LEU A 170 34.66 -45.64 40.73
N THR A 171 35.66 -45.34 41.54
CA THR A 171 37.05 -45.79 41.36
C THR A 171 37.47 -46.47 42.66
N ASP A 172 37.72 -47.77 42.59
CA ASP A 172 38.72 -48.47 43.41
C ASP A 172 40.01 -48.53 42.59
#